data_AF-A0A6A6D7B8-F1
#
_entry.id   AF-A0A6A6D7B8-F1
#
_cell.length_a   1.000
_cell.length_b   1.000
_cell.length_c   1.000
_cell.angle_alpha   90.00
_cell.angle_beta   90.00
_cell.angle_gamma   90.00
#
_symmetry.space_group_name_H-M   'P 1'
#
loop_
_entity.id
_entity.type
_entity.pdbx_description
1 polymer ?
#
loop_
_entity_poly.entity_id
_entity_poly.type
_entity_poly.pdbx_seq_one_letter_code
_entity_poly.pdbx_strand_id
1 'polypeptide(L)'
;MYKPILAISLFLSAASAFETKLYTSKQCTGTTSTFSKKVSDGCQTERAGSFQGIINSWTSEEDNNQLLVTYSDKTCCHANMMEMIDWKVGCQEAKSGVQSWRIVSQDDWDKGKAGDDYTCGGT
;
A
#
# COMPACT_ATOMS: atom_id res chain seq x y z
N MET A 1 44.76 26.11 -2.52
CA MET A 1 44.07 25.43 -3.63
C MET A 1 42.79 24.81 -3.06
N TYR A 2 41.64 25.40 -3.34
CA TYR A 2 40.33 24.89 -2.91
C TYR A 2 39.87 23.78 -3.85
N LYS A 3 39.49 22.62 -3.32
CA LYS A 3 38.67 21.64 -4.04
C LYS A 3 37.28 21.66 -3.39
N PRO A 4 36.25 22.17 -4.07
CA PRO A 4 34.89 22.01 -3.59
C PRO A 4 34.50 20.55 -3.79
N ILE A 5 34.17 19.86 -2.70
CA ILE A 5 33.53 18.55 -2.75
C ILE A 5 32.10 18.82 -3.23
N LEU A 6 31.81 18.48 -4.48
CA LEU A 6 30.44 18.41 -4.98
C LEU A 6 29.73 17.28 -4.21
N ALA A 7 28.95 17.66 -3.20
CA ALA A 7 27.94 16.78 -2.64
C ALA A 7 26.82 16.64 -3.69
N ILE A 8 26.86 15.53 -4.44
CA ILE A 8 25.74 15.12 -5.29
C ILE A 8 24.64 14.65 -4.34
N SER A 9 23.75 15.57 -3.99
CA SER A 9 22.48 15.24 -3.35
C SER A 9 21.63 14.47 -4.36
N LEU A 10 21.74 13.14 -4.34
CA LEU A 10 20.77 12.26 -4.98
C LEU A 10 19.41 12.55 -4.35
N PHE A 11 18.60 13.34 -5.04
CA PHE A 11 17.17 13.34 -4.84
C PHE A 11 16.69 11.93 -5.21
N LEU A 12 16.62 11.04 -4.21
CA LEU A 12 15.80 9.84 -4.32
C LEU A 12 14.39 10.33 -4.53
N SER A 13 13.97 10.39 -5.79
CA SER A 13 12.58 10.55 -6.18
C SER A 13 11.81 9.49 -5.39
N ALA A 14 10.96 9.94 -4.47
CA ALA A 14 10.08 9.08 -3.72
C ALA A 14 9.01 8.56 -4.69
N ALA A 15 9.40 7.62 -5.55
CA ALA A 15 8.49 6.95 -6.46
C ALA A 15 7.38 6.31 -5.63
N SER A 16 6.15 6.53 -6.07
CA SER A 16 5.02 5.77 -5.55
C SER A 16 5.17 4.34 -6.06
N ALA A 17 4.63 3.37 -5.32
CA ALA A 17 4.64 1.98 -5.75
C ALA A 17 3.39 1.59 -6.51
N PHE A 18 2.26 2.15 -6.06
CA PHE A 18 0.97 1.89 -6.64
C PHE A 18 0.16 3.17 -6.76
N GLU A 19 -0.56 3.31 -7.87
CA GLU A 19 -1.79 4.08 -7.93
C GLU A 19 -2.94 3.14 -7.57
N THR A 20 -3.53 3.34 -6.40
CA THR A 20 -4.63 2.54 -5.89
C THR A 20 -5.92 3.34 -5.98
N LYS A 21 -6.97 2.70 -6.49
CA LYS A 21 -8.34 3.24 -6.57
C LYS A 21 -9.27 2.36 -5.77
N LEU A 22 -9.94 2.95 -4.79
CA LEU A 22 -10.93 2.26 -3.95
C LEU A 22 -12.34 2.67 -4.36
N TYR A 23 -13.14 1.69 -4.75
CA TYR A 23 -14.51 1.88 -5.20
C TYR A 23 -15.50 1.37 -4.16
N THR A 24 -16.66 2.03 -4.06
CA THR A 24 -17.78 1.59 -3.21
C THR A 24 -18.64 0.48 -3.84
N SER A 25 -18.27 0.00 -5.03
CA SER A 25 -18.94 -1.11 -5.72
C SER A 25 -17.93 -2.18 -6.14
N LYS A 26 -18.39 -3.44 -6.18
CA LYS A 26 -17.59 -4.60 -6.57
C LYS A 26 -17.14 -4.57 -8.04
N GLN A 27 -17.84 -3.82 -8.88
CA GLN A 27 -17.55 -3.68 -10.31
C GLN A 27 -16.61 -2.50 -10.61
N CYS A 28 -16.10 -1.81 -9.58
CA CYS A 28 -15.27 -0.62 -9.71
C CYS A 28 -15.92 0.49 -10.54
N THR A 29 -17.20 0.74 -10.27
CA THR A 29 -17.98 1.84 -10.85
C THR A 29 -18.43 2.80 -9.75
N GLY A 30 -18.76 4.05 -10.12
CA GLY A 30 -19.29 5.04 -9.19
C GLY A 30 -18.21 5.72 -8.33
N THR A 31 -18.52 5.95 -7.04
CA THR A 31 -17.67 6.72 -6.13
C THR A 31 -16.33 6.02 -5.88
N THR A 32 -15.25 6.77 -6.12
CA THR A 32 -13.87 6.31 -5.99
C THR A 32 -13.05 7.23 -5.09
N SER A 33 -12.00 6.69 -4.48
CA SER A 33 -10.87 7.43 -3.91
C SER A 33 -9.60 6.97 -4.62
N THR A 34 -8.82 7.92 -5.13
CA THR A 34 -7.57 7.63 -5.86
C THR A 34 -6.40 8.19 -5.09
N PHE A 35 -5.36 7.39 -4.93
CA PHE A 35 -4.15 7.80 -4.24
C PHE A 35 -2.95 7.02 -4.76
N SER A 36 -1.78 7.65 -4.62
CA SER A 36 -0.49 7.02 -4.88
C SER A 36 0.16 6.68 -3.54
N LYS A 37 0.55 5.41 -3.35
CA LYS A 37 1.03 4.90 -2.06
C LYS A 37 2.33 4.13 -2.23
N LYS A 38 3.13 4.09 -1.16
CA LYS A 38 4.43 3.40 -1.06
C LYS A 38 4.54 2.69 0.29
N VAL A 39 5.50 1.77 0.41
CA VAL A 39 5.78 1.04 1.67
C VAL A 39 5.96 2.00 2.86
N SER A 40 6.68 3.11 2.67
CA SER A 40 6.96 4.07 3.75
C SER A 40 5.77 4.90 4.21
N ASP A 41 4.63 4.85 3.52
CA ASP A 41 3.40 5.49 4.00
C ASP A 41 2.75 4.72 5.16
N GLY A 42 3.11 3.44 5.33
CA GLY A 42 2.62 2.60 6.42
C GLY A 42 1.12 2.34 6.34
N CYS A 43 0.50 2.16 7.50
CA CYS A 43 -0.89 1.73 7.59
C CYS A 43 -1.89 2.81 7.15
N GLN A 44 -2.92 2.41 6.40
CA GLN A 44 -3.96 3.30 5.88
C GLN A 44 -5.34 2.80 6.30
N THR A 45 -6.22 3.73 6.67
CA THR A 45 -7.64 3.47 6.99
C THR A 45 -8.58 4.20 6.05
N GLU A 46 -8.07 4.74 4.95
CA GLU A 46 -8.88 5.46 3.98
C GLU A 46 -9.92 4.51 3.37
N ARG A 47 -11.19 4.95 3.38
CA ARG A 47 -12.37 4.19 2.93
C ARG A 47 -12.58 2.83 3.63
N ALA A 48 -11.87 2.56 4.73
CA ALA A 48 -12.06 1.39 5.59
C ALA A 48 -13.55 1.14 5.87
N GLY A 49 -13.98 -0.10 5.71
CA GLY A 49 -15.36 -0.55 5.90
C GLY A 49 -16.34 -0.15 4.80
N SER A 50 -15.93 0.61 3.79
CA SER A 50 -16.83 1.15 2.75
C SER A 50 -16.46 0.78 1.31
N PHE A 51 -15.18 0.47 1.04
CA PHE A 51 -14.79 0.03 -0.29
C PHE A 51 -15.14 -1.44 -0.52
N GLN A 52 -15.49 -1.77 -1.77
CA GLN A 52 -15.89 -3.10 -2.23
C GLN A 52 -15.14 -3.51 -3.50
N GLY A 53 -14.45 -2.58 -4.16
CA GLY A 53 -13.65 -2.83 -5.35
C GLY A 53 -12.33 -2.08 -5.28
N ILE A 54 -11.27 -2.70 -5.81
CA ILE A 54 -9.92 -2.17 -5.84
C ILE A 54 -9.41 -2.26 -7.29
N ILE A 55 -8.81 -1.18 -7.78
CA ILE A 55 -7.90 -1.22 -8.92
C ILE A 55 -6.53 -0.82 -8.39
N ASN A 56 -5.54 -1.69 -8.56
CA ASN A 56 -4.17 -1.44 -8.12
C ASN A 56 -3.25 -1.47 -9.34
N SER A 57 -2.70 -0.31 -9.71
CA SER A 57 -1.87 -0.14 -10.90
C SER A 57 -0.44 0.18 -10.48
N TRP A 58 0.52 -0.59 -10.98
CA TRP A 58 1.94 -0.24 -10.87
C TRP A 58 2.19 1.12 -11.51
N THR A 59 3.00 1.94 -10.85
CA THR A 59 3.51 3.18 -11.42
C THR A 59 4.82 2.99 -12.17
N SER A 60 5.62 1.97 -11.80
CA SER A 60 6.83 1.59 -12.52
C SER A 60 7.10 0.07 -12.44
N GLU A 61 7.92 -0.47 -13.34
CA GLU A 61 8.34 -1.88 -13.29
C GLU A 61 9.17 -2.20 -12.05
N GLU A 62 9.89 -1.22 -11.52
CA GLU A 62 10.75 -1.35 -10.32
C GLU A 62 9.94 -1.64 -9.06
N ASP A 63 8.63 -1.41 -9.11
CA ASP A 63 7.75 -1.63 -7.98
C ASP A 63 7.35 -3.11 -7.84
N ASN A 64 7.57 -3.96 -8.87
CA ASN A 64 7.08 -5.34 -9.01
C ASN A 64 7.23 -6.28 -7.80
N ASN A 65 8.11 -5.98 -6.85
CA ASN A 65 8.30 -6.69 -5.59
C ASN A 65 7.43 -6.17 -4.42
N GLN A 66 6.38 -5.40 -4.69
CA GLN A 66 5.48 -4.88 -3.66
C GLN A 66 4.05 -5.44 -3.78
N LEU A 67 3.28 -5.40 -2.70
CA LEU A 67 1.90 -5.90 -2.68
C LEU A 67 1.01 -4.94 -1.89
N LEU A 68 -0.27 -4.85 -2.24
CA LEU A 68 -1.27 -4.22 -1.38
C LEU A 68 -1.85 -5.28 -0.45
N VAL A 69 -1.81 -5.06 0.85
CA VAL A 69 -2.34 -6.00 1.85
C VAL A 69 -3.47 -5.35 2.61
N THR A 70 -4.57 -6.07 2.79
CA THR A 70 -5.75 -5.63 3.54
C THR A 70 -5.89 -6.37 4.86
N TYR A 71 -6.51 -5.73 5.85
CA TYR A 71 -6.62 -6.25 7.22
C TYR A 71 -8.01 -6.00 7.80
N SER A 72 -8.45 -6.88 8.69
CA SER A 72 -9.78 -6.79 9.33
C SER A 72 -9.84 -5.79 10.48
N ASP A 73 -8.69 -5.33 10.97
CA ASP A 73 -8.59 -4.32 12.02
C ASP A 73 -8.11 -2.98 11.47
N LYS A 74 -8.25 -1.93 12.28
CA LYS A 74 -7.76 -0.58 11.96
C LYS A 74 -6.23 -0.47 12.03
N THR A 75 -5.57 -1.47 12.60
CA THR A 75 -4.11 -1.61 12.68
C THR A 75 -3.67 -2.65 11.67
N CYS A 76 -2.72 -2.29 10.80
CA CYS A 76 -2.24 -3.16 9.72
C CYS A 76 -1.35 -4.27 10.27
N CYS A 77 -1.99 -5.37 10.63
CA CYS A 77 -1.48 -6.39 11.54
C CYS A 77 -1.35 -7.75 10.86
N HIS A 78 -0.17 -8.37 10.84
CA HIS A 78 0.00 -9.66 10.14
C HIS A 78 -1.01 -10.73 10.58
N ALA A 79 -1.32 -10.86 11.88
CA ALA A 79 -2.29 -11.84 12.37
C ALA A 79 -3.73 -11.59 11.87
N ASN A 80 -4.05 -10.34 11.50
CA ASN A 80 -5.39 -9.94 11.05
C ASN A 80 -5.42 -9.62 9.54
N MET A 81 -4.42 -10.12 8.79
CA MET A 81 -4.37 -10.00 7.34
C MET A 81 -5.54 -10.74 6.70
N MET A 82 -6.25 -10.06 5.80
CA MET A 82 -7.39 -10.60 5.08
C MET A 82 -7.01 -11.10 3.70
N GLU A 83 -6.24 -10.30 2.96
CA GLU A 83 -5.93 -10.56 1.56
C GLU A 83 -4.66 -9.83 1.13
N MET A 84 -3.86 -10.52 0.31
CA MET A 84 -2.79 -9.92 -0.47
C MET A 84 -3.29 -9.71 -1.89
N ILE A 85 -3.19 -8.48 -2.35
CA ILE A 85 -3.60 -8.01 -3.65
C ILE A 85 -2.34 -7.61 -4.39
N ASP A 86 -1.89 -8.55 -5.22
CA ASP A 86 -0.90 -8.25 -6.24
C ASP A 86 -1.53 -7.42 -7.37
N TRP A 87 -0.71 -6.95 -8.29
CA TRP A 87 -1.16 -6.37 -9.51
C TRP A 87 -2.00 -7.35 -10.32
N LYS A 88 -3.18 -6.88 -10.70
CA LYS A 88 -3.96 -7.49 -11.76
C LYS A 88 -4.53 -6.40 -12.63
N VAL A 89 -4.62 -6.70 -13.91
CA VAL A 89 -5.33 -5.86 -14.86
C VAL A 89 -6.82 -5.90 -14.53
N GLY A 90 -7.38 -4.73 -14.21
CA GLY A 90 -8.83 -4.55 -14.03
C GLY A 90 -9.29 -4.47 -12.57
N CYS A 91 -10.61 -4.58 -12.40
CA CYS A 91 -11.26 -4.47 -11.10
C CYS A 91 -11.12 -5.77 -10.30
N GLN A 92 -10.74 -5.64 -9.03
CA GLN A 92 -10.74 -6.73 -8.06
C GLN A 92 -11.80 -6.44 -6.99
N GLU A 93 -12.64 -7.43 -6.69
CA GLU A 93 -13.57 -7.34 -5.56
C GLU A 93 -12.77 -7.42 -4.25
N ALA A 94 -13.00 -6.47 -3.34
CA ALA A 94 -12.41 -6.51 -2.02
C ALA A 94 -13.22 -7.42 -1.08
N LYS A 95 -12.51 -8.14 -0.20
CA LYS A 95 -13.18 -8.87 0.89
C LYS A 95 -14.02 -7.92 1.76
N SER A 96 -15.20 -8.38 2.16
CA SER A 96 -16.04 -7.64 3.11
C SER A 96 -15.34 -7.54 4.47
N GLY A 97 -15.37 -6.35 5.08
CA GLY A 97 -14.86 -6.15 6.44
C GLY A 97 -13.44 -5.59 6.52
N VAL A 98 -12.81 -5.19 5.40
CA VAL A 98 -11.50 -4.53 5.46
C VAL A 98 -11.58 -3.23 6.26
N GLN A 99 -10.77 -3.10 7.31
CA GLN A 99 -10.69 -1.92 8.17
C GLN A 99 -9.37 -1.15 8.04
N SER A 100 -8.34 -1.75 7.45
CA SER A 100 -7.11 -1.06 7.08
C SER A 100 -6.39 -1.78 5.95
N TRP A 101 -5.39 -1.12 5.35
CA TRP A 101 -4.57 -1.67 4.29
C TRP A 101 -3.21 -0.96 4.24
N ARG A 102 -2.20 -1.60 3.65
CA ARG A 102 -0.87 -1.00 3.41
C ARG A 102 -0.19 -1.60 2.20
N ILE A 103 0.81 -0.89 1.69
CA ILE A 103 1.75 -1.45 0.71
C ILE A 103 2.90 -2.13 1.46
N VAL A 104 3.24 -3.35 1.08
CA VAL A 104 4.35 -4.13 1.66
C VAL A 104 5.39 -4.45 0.61
N SER A 105 6.65 -4.62 1.03
CA SER A 105 7.69 -5.21 0.19
C SER A 105 7.73 -6.71 0.43
N GLN A 106 7.87 -7.50 -0.64
CA GLN A 106 8.00 -8.95 -0.53
C GLN A 106 9.33 -9.37 0.11
N ASP A 107 10.36 -8.53 0.02
CA ASP A 107 11.69 -8.77 0.61
C ASP A 107 11.71 -8.51 2.12
N ASP A 108 10.86 -7.59 2.60
CA ASP A 108 10.73 -7.25 4.02
C ASP A 108 9.31 -6.72 4.29
N TRP A 109 8.49 -7.58 4.89
CA TRP A 109 7.08 -7.30 5.15
C TRP A 109 6.87 -6.36 6.32
N ASP A 110 7.84 -6.24 7.23
CA ASP A 110 7.75 -5.36 8.40
C ASP A 110 8.30 -3.96 8.11
N LYS A 111 8.94 -3.79 6.94
CA LYS A 111 9.29 -2.48 6.44
C LYS A 111 8.05 -1.61 6.25
N GLY A 112 8.14 -0.37 6.71
CA GLY A 112 7.05 0.58 6.59
C GLY A 112 7.43 1.96 7.12
N LYS A 113 6.43 2.69 7.62
CA LYS A 113 6.64 3.95 8.34
C LYS A 113 7.39 3.69 9.65
N ALA A 114 8.41 4.48 9.92
CA ALA A 114 9.21 4.35 11.14
C ALA A 114 8.37 4.57 12.41
N GLY A 115 8.52 3.67 13.38
CA GLY A 115 7.83 3.73 14.67
C GLY A 115 6.49 2.98 14.72
N ASP A 116 6.01 2.45 13.60
CA ASP A 116 4.83 1.60 13.55
C ASP A 116 5.23 0.12 13.71
N ASP A 117 4.44 -0.66 14.46
CA ASP A 117 4.58 -2.12 14.57
C ASP A 117 3.54 -2.81 13.68
N TYR A 118 4.02 -3.65 12.78
CA TYR A 118 3.22 -4.34 11.77
C TYR A 118 3.03 -5.83 12.05
N THR A 119 3.74 -6.40 13.03
CA THR A 119 3.80 -7.85 13.26
C THR A 119 2.50 -8.45 13.80
N CYS A 120 1.53 -7.63 14.20
CA CYS A 120 0.96 -7.81 15.53
C CYS A 120 0.34 -9.18 15.83
N GLY A 121 0.75 -9.71 16.99
CA GLY A 121 0.43 -11.06 17.45
C GLY A 121 -0.85 -11.13 18.27
N GLY A 122 -1.58 -12.24 18.12
CA GLY A 122 -2.37 -12.80 19.20
C GLY A 122 -1.50 -13.81 19.94
N THR A 123 -0.91 -13.39 21.06
CA THR A 123 -0.13 -14.16 22.07
C THR A 123 0.95 -15.11 21.58
#